data_AF-A0A2U0A9K8-F1
#
_entry.id   AF-A0A2U0A9K8-F1
#
_cell.length_a   1.000
_cell.length_b   1.000
_cell.length_c   1.000
_cell.angle_alpha   90.00
_cell.angle_beta   90.00
_cell.angle_gamma   90.00
#
_symmetry.space_group_name_H-M   'P 1'
#
loop_
_entity.id
_entity.type
_entity.pdbx_description
1 polymer ?
#
loop_
_entity_poly.entity_id
_entity_poly.type
_entity_poly.pdbx_seq_one_letter_code
_entity_poly.pdbx_strand_id
1 'polypeptide(L)'
;MLPILLGLVLAMLFGLMSFFVYGLEGLISYPWIDAVFWALIAVGALITLINEIGQCLACRFKHLVSNDLFNRYCNQLACAQ
;
A
#
# COMPACT_ATOMS: atom_id res chain seq x y z
N MET A 1 -4.91 -1.73 -5.75
CA MET A 1 -5.67 -2.50 -4.73
C MET A 1 -4.87 -3.61 -4.05
N LEU A 2 -4.09 -4.43 -4.77
CA LEU A 2 -3.28 -5.52 -4.19
C LEU A 2 -2.24 -5.09 -3.11
N PRO A 3 -1.55 -3.93 -3.20
CA PRO A 3 -0.45 -3.62 -2.28
C PRO A 3 -0.91 -3.20 -0.87
N ILE A 4 -2.02 -2.43 -0.75
CA ILE A 4 -2.63 -2.10 0.54
C ILE A 4 -3.05 -3.38 1.28
N LEU A 5 -3.64 -4.34 0.57
CA LEU A 5 -4.09 -5.59 1.17
C LEU A 5 -2.93 -6.36 1.78
N LEU A 6 -1.78 -6.38 1.10
CA LEU A 6 -0.56 -7.04 1.58
C LEU A 6 0.02 -6.34 2.82
N GLY A 7 0.07 -5.00 2.82
CA GLY A 7 0.51 -4.23 4.00
C GLY A 7 -0.40 -4.44 5.21
N LEU A 8 -1.72 -4.50 4.99
CA LEU A 8 -2.70 -4.72 6.05
C LEU A 8 -2.61 -6.15 6.64
N VAL A 9 -2.41 -7.15 5.79
CA VAL A 9 -2.23 -8.55 6.23
C VAL A 9 -0.96 -8.69 7.06
N LEU A 10 0.15 -8.06 6.65
CA LEU A 10 1.39 -8.06 7.42
C LEU A 10 1.23 -7.35 8.77
N ALA A 11 0.53 -6.20 8.81
CA ALA A 11 0.24 -5.50 10.06
C ALA A 11 -0.60 -6.37 11.01
N MET A 12 -1.64 -7.05 10.49
CA MET A 12 -2.46 -7.97 11.27
C MET A 12 -1.65 -9.15 11.82
N LEU A 13 -0.80 -9.78 10.99
CA LEU A 13 0.07 -10.87 11.43
C LEU A 13 1.06 -10.40 12.51
N PHE A 14 1.65 -9.22 12.33
CA PHE A 14 2.56 -8.64 13.31
C PHE A 14 1.84 -8.35 14.63
N GLY A 15 0.65 -7.74 14.59
CA GLY A 15 -0.15 -7.47 15.78
C GLY A 15 -0.54 -8.76 16.51
N LEU A 16 -0.95 -9.79 15.78
CA LEU A 16 -1.30 -11.10 16.34
C LEU A 16 -0.10 -11.75 17.03
N MET A 17 1.06 -11.80 16.37
CA MET A 17 2.27 -12.37 16.95
C MET A 17 2.75 -11.59 18.17
N SER A 18 2.67 -10.26 18.12
CA SER A 18 3.01 -9.39 19.24
C SER A 18 2.11 -9.64 20.46
N PHE A 19 0.82 -9.84 20.22
CA PHE A 19 -0.13 -10.24 21.26
C PHE A 19 0.18 -11.61 21.86
N PHE A 20 0.58 -12.59 21.04
CA PHE A 20 0.96 -13.92 21.54
C PHE A 20 2.24 -13.90 22.38
N VAL A 21 3.24 -13.10 22.00
CA VAL A 21 4.55 -13.06 22.68
C VAL A 21 4.50 -12.21 23.94
N TYR A 22 3.91 -11.02 23.86
CA TYR A 22 3.96 -10.02 24.93
C TYR A 22 2.64 -9.87 25.69
N GLY A 23 1.58 -10.57 25.27
CA GLY A 23 0.24 -10.42 25.83
C GLY A 23 -0.37 -9.05 25.53
N LEU A 24 -1.55 -8.80 26.10
CA LEU A 24 -2.21 -7.50 26.01
C LEU A 24 -1.40 -6.41 26.73
N GLU A 25 -0.78 -6.76 27.87
CA GLU A 25 -0.02 -5.82 28.70
C GLU A 25 1.21 -5.29 27.99
N GLY A 26 1.92 -6.14 27.24
CA GLY A 26 3.06 -5.70 26.46
C GLY A 26 2.67 -4.89 25.23
N LEU A 27 1.51 -5.15 24.61
CA LEU A 27 1.02 -4.34 23.50
C LEU A 27 0.80 -2.87 23.88
N ILE A 28 0.36 -2.62 25.13
CA ILE A 28 0.10 -1.27 25.65
C ILE A 28 1.37 -0.66 26.27
N SER A 29 2.22 -1.47 26.89
CA SER A 29 3.42 -0.99 27.60
C SER A 29 4.59 -0.68 26.67
N TYR A 30 4.64 -1.29 25.48
CA TYR A 30 5.74 -1.14 24.54
C TYR A 30 5.36 -0.22 23.36
N PRO A 31 5.71 1.08 23.40
CA PRO A 31 5.37 2.02 22.34
C PRO A 31 6.04 1.70 21.01
N TRP A 32 7.10 0.88 21.02
CA TRP A 32 7.76 0.43 19.78
C TRP A 32 6.87 -0.54 18.98
N ILE A 33 6.02 -1.33 19.64
CA ILE A 33 5.11 -2.26 18.95
C ILE A 33 4.07 -1.46 18.17
N ASP A 34 3.50 -0.44 18.79
CA ASP A 34 2.56 0.49 18.15
C ASP A 34 3.22 1.21 16.96
N ALA A 35 4.43 1.73 17.14
CA ALA A 35 5.17 2.39 16.07
C ALA A 35 5.41 1.47 14.85
N VAL A 36 5.80 0.22 15.08
CA VAL A 36 6.02 -0.76 14.00
C VAL A 36 4.71 -1.12 13.30
N PHE A 37 3.64 -1.34 14.06
CA PHE A 37 2.31 -1.65 13.51
C PHE A 37 1.82 -0.53 12.57
N TRP A 38 1.89 0.72 13.01
CA TRP A 38 1.53 1.87 12.17
C TRP A 38 2.45 2.05 10.96
N ALA A 39 3.76 1.80 11.12
CA ALA A 39 4.70 1.87 10.02
C ALA A 39 4.38 0.85 8.91
N LEU A 40 4.03 -0.38 9.26
CA LEU A 40 3.62 -1.43 8.30
C LEU A 40 2.40 -1.01 7.47
N ILE A 41 1.40 -0.41 8.12
CA ILE A 41 0.21 0.11 7.44
C ILE A 41 0.58 1.29 6.54
N ALA A 42 1.36 2.24 7.06
CA ALA A 42 1.79 3.42 6.33
C ALA A 42 2.59 3.06 5.08
N VAL A 43 3.49 2.08 5.16
CA VAL A 43 4.27 1.58 4.02
C VAL A 43 3.37 0.94 2.96
N GLY A 44 2.41 0.10 3.36
CA GLY A 44 1.45 -0.50 2.43
C GLY A 44 0.59 0.54 1.70
N ALA A 45 0.16 1.58 2.44
CA ALA A 45 -0.55 2.71 1.88
C ALA A 45 0.32 3.52 0.91
N LEU A 46 1.56 3.85 1.30
CA LEU A 46 2.51 4.62 0.51
C LEU A 46 2.83 3.91 -0.82
N ILE A 47 3.08 2.60 -0.79
CA ILE A 47 3.34 1.79 -2.00
C ILE A 47 2.13 1.83 -2.94
N THR A 48 0.91 1.76 -2.40
CA THR A 48 -0.29 1.86 -3.25
C THR A 48 -0.45 3.24 -3.84
N LEU A 49 -0.18 4.28 -3.07
CA LEU A 49 -0.21 5.67 -3.51
C LEU A 49 0.81 5.92 -4.62
N ILE A 50 2.04 5.42 -4.46
CA ILE A 50 3.10 5.48 -5.49
C ILE A 50 2.69 4.70 -6.74
N ASN A 51 2.07 3.52 -6.57
CA ASN A 51 1.64 2.72 -7.72
C ASN A 51 0.50 3.39 -8.49
N GLU A 52 -0.48 4.00 -7.80
CA GLU A 52 -1.55 4.78 -8.45
C GLU A 52 -0.99 6.03 -9.13
N ILE A 53 -0.14 6.81 -8.45
CA ILE A 53 0.50 7.99 -9.03
C ILE A 53 1.37 7.60 -10.23
N GLY A 54 2.14 6.51 -10.14
CA GLY A 54 3.01 6.02 -11.20
C GLY A 54 2.22 5.53 -12.42
N GLN A 55 1.11 4.82 -12.20
CA GLN A 55 0.20 4.41 -13.28
C GLN A 55 -0.45 5.63 -13.96
N CYS A 56 -0.92 6.62 -13.20
CA CYS A 56 -1.48 7.83 -13.78
C CYS A 56 -0.43 8.71 -14.47
N LEU A 57 0.81 8.80 -13.94
CA LEU A 57 1.93 9.51 -14.59
C LEU A 57 2.35 8.82 -15.89
N ALA A 58 2.43 7.48 -15.91
CA ALA A 58 2.71 6.72 -17.12
C ALA A 58 1.65 6.99 -18.21
N CYS A 59 0.37 7.08 -17.82
CA CYS A 59 -0.70 7.46 -18.74
C CYS A 59 -0.64 8.94 -19.17
N ARG A 60 -0.10 9.86 -18.36
CA ARG A 60 0.14 11.26 -18.75
C ARG A 60 1.31 11.42 -19.72
N PHE A 61 2.36 10.59 -19.57
CA PHE A 61 3.51 10.54 -20.48
C PHE A 61 3.22 9.79 -21.79
N LYS A 62 1.99 9.28 -21.99
CA LYS A 62 1.45 8.70 -23.24
C LYS A 62 1.79 9.48 -24.50
N HIS A 63 1.96 10.81 -24.42
CA HIS A 63 2.33 11.64 -25.57
C HIS A 63 3.70 11.26 -26.19
N LEU A 64 4.60 10.60 -25.44
CA LEU A 64 5.92 10.22 -25.96
C LEU A 64 5.98 8.84 -26.61
N VAL A 65 5.09 7.91 -26.27
CA VAL A 65 5.11 6.53 -26.79
C VAL A 65 3.68 6.08 -27.05
N SER A 66 3.20 6.27 -28.28
CA SER A 66 1.86 5.88 -28.71
C SER A 66 1.86 4.40 -29.10
N ASN A 67 1.28 3.53 -28.27
CA ASN A 67 1.06 2.12 -28.60
C ASN A 67 -0.38 1.74 -28.23
N ASP A 68 -1.11 1.10 -29.15
CA ASP A 68 -2.59 0.99 -29.11
C ASP A 68 -3.12 0.15 -27.93
N LEU A 69 -2.32 -0.83 -27.49
CA LEU A 69 -2.63 -1.66 -26.30
C LEU A 69 -2.57 -0.87 -24.99
N PHE A 70 -1.62 0.06 -24.87
CA PHE A 70 -1.51 0.95 -23.70
C PHE A 70 -2.71 1.90 -23.62
N ASN A 71 -3.29 2.26 -24.77
CA ASN A 71 -4.42 3.17 -24.87
C ASN A 71 -5.70 2.58 -24.24
N ARG A 72 -5.96 1.29 -24.42
CA ARG A 72 -7.08 0.61 -23.75
C ARG A 72 -6.84 0.45 -22.24
N TYR A 73 -5.61 0.15 -21.83
CA TYR A 73 -5.26 -0.03 -20.42
C TYR A 73 -5.43 1.28 -19.64
N CYS A 74 -4.98 2.41 -20.19
CA CYS A 74 -5.13 3.73 -19.58
C CYS A 74 -6.57 4.24 -19.56
N ASN A 75 -7.41 3.94 -20.57
CA ASN A 75 -8.83 4.33 -20.55
C ASN A 75 -9.67 3.54 -19.54
N GLN A 76 -9.21 2.35 -19.14
CA GLN A 76 -9.90 1.52 -18.16
C GLN A 76 -9.53 1.88 -16.71
N LEU A 77 -8.38 2.52 -16.52
CA LEU A 77 -7.95 3.08 -15.23
C LEU A 77 -8.56 4.49 -15.11
N ALA A 78 -9.28 4.76 -14.01
CA ALA A 78 -9.95 6.03 -13.72
C ALA A 78 -8.98 7.21 -13.46
N CYS A 79 -7.82 7.24 -14.12
CA CYS A 79 -6.84 8.31 -14.05
C CYS A 79 -7.23 9.49 -14.97
N ALA A 80 -8.45 10.02 -14.82
CA ALA A 80 -8.86 11.37 -15.21
C ALA A 80 -10.37 11.52 -15.02
N GLN A 81 -10.75 12.04 -13.85
CA GLN A 81 -11.64 13.18 -13.85
C GLN A 81 -11.01 14.27 -12.97
#